data_AF-A0A536I9W4-F1
#
_entry.id   AF-A0A536I9W4-F1
#
_cell.length_a   1.000
_cell.length_b   1.000
_cell.length_c   1.000
_cell.angle_alpha   90.00
_cell.angle_beta   90.00
_cell.angle_gamma   90.00
#
_symmetry.space_group_name_H-M   'P 1'
#
loop_
_entity.id
_entity.type
_entity.pdbx_description
1 polymer ?
#
loop_
_entity_poly.entity_id
_entity_poly.type
_entity_poly.pdbx_seq_one_letter_code
_entity_poly.pdbx_strand_id
1 'polypeptide(L)'
;MNKSEIVQVVFENKLAKVSCCPIAESIQGYDPKLKDFELGYDVAKAKAGLDELGYKAGADGLRATPDGKPFKPVLYTSTSDTHGKISTLLQAQFKAVGVDLQIKQLEAGALLAATPKAEHDLYLNGYSWNEPDMFSLFLSCDRIASSNRVLYCNPELEALIR
;
A
#
# COMPACT_ATOMS: atom_id res chain seq x y z
N MET A 1 6.28 -4.01 -5.19
CA MET A 1 5.17 -4.98 -5.26
C MET A 1 4.99 -5.42 -6.70
N ASN A 2 4.84 -6.72 -6.95
CA ASN A 2 4.53 -7.25 -8.28
C ASN A 2 3.00 -7.17 -8.49
N LYS A 3 2.54 -6.05 -9.06
CA LYS A 3 1.11 -5.79 -9.34
C LYS A 3 0.55 -6.77 -10.38
N SER A 4 1.34 -7.11 -11.39
CA SER A 4 0.92 -7.99 -12.48
C SER A 4 0.65 -9.41 -12.00
N GLU A 5 1.50 -9.94 -11.12
CA GLU A 5 1.25 -11.24 -10.47
C GLU A 5 -0.06 -11.23 -9.67
N ILE A 6 -0.35 -10.16 -8.93
CA ILE A 6 -1.61 -10.04 -8.18
C ILE A 6 -2.80 -10.08 -9.14
N VAL A 7 -2.77 -9.28 -10.22
CA VAL A 7 -3.85 -9.27 -11.22
C VAL A 7 -4.03 -10.63 -11.90
N GLN A 8 -2.92 -11.31 -12.21
CA GLN A 8 -2.96 -12.64 -12.81
C GLN A 8 -3.52 -13.70 -11.86
N VAL A 9 -3.01 -13.78 -10.63
CA VAL A 9 -3.32 -14.87 -9.70
C VAL A 9 -4.69 -14.68 -9.04
N VAL A 10 -5.05 -13.43 -8.69
CA VAL A 10 -6.28 -13.14 -7.96
C VAL A 10 -7.45 -12.87 -8.90
N PHE A 11 -7.21 -12.22 -10.04
CA PHE A 11 -8.24 -11.74 -10.95
C PHE A 11 -8.22 -12.40 -12.34
N GLU A 12 -7.35 -13.40 -12.54
CA GLU A 12 -7.19 -14.17 -13.79
C GLU A 12 -6.95 -13.30 -15.03
N ASN A 13 -6.41 -12.09 -14.88
CA ASN A 13 -6.31 -11.08 -15.95
C ASN A 13 -7.63 -10.70 -16.63
N LYS A 14 -8.79 -11.01 -16.01
CA LYS A 14 -10.12 -10.76 -16.58
C LYS A 14 -10.89 -9.69 -15.82
N LEU A 15 -10.70 -9.62 -14.51
CA LEU A 15 -11.55 -8.81 -13.62
C LEU A 15 -10.88 -7.53 -13.11
N ALA A 16 -9.58 -7.36 -13.38
CA ALA A 16 -8.82 -6.20 -12.96
C ALA A 16 -7.73 -5.86 -13.98
N LYS A 17 -7.31 -4.59 -13.98
CA LYS A 17 -6.14 -4.09 -14.69
C LYS A 17 -5.19 -3.44 -13.68
N VAL A 18 -3.89 -3.57 -13.92
CA VAL A 18 -2.90 -2.86 -13.10
C VAL A 18 -3.10 -1.36 -13.30
N SER A 19 -3.28 -0.62 -12.20
CA SER A 19 -3.24 0.84 -12.24
C SER A 19 -1.80 1.32 -11.98
N CYS A 20 -1.30 2.17 -12.88
CA CYS A 20 -0.02 2.85 -12.68
C CYS A 20 -0.12 3.91 -11.58
N CYS A 21 -1.28 4.58 -11.51
CA CYS A 21 -1.39 5.94 -11.04
C CYS A 21 -2.62 6.09 -10.13
N PRO A 22 -2.63 7.07 -9.20
CA PRO A 22 -3.73 7.26 -8.27
C PRO A 22 -5.03 7.69 -8.96
N ILE A 23 -4.95 8.31 -10.14
CA ILE A 23 -6.09 8.70 -10.98
C ILE A 23 -6.32 7.62 -12.04
N ALA A 24 -7.53 7.09 -12.12
CA ALA A 24 -7.91 6.15 -13.18
C ALA A 24 -8.08 6.89 -14.52
N GLU A 25 -7.88 6.19 -15.65
CA GLU A 25 -7.99 6.75 -17.01
C GLU A 25 -9.35 7.43 -17.29
N SER A 26 -10.41 7.02 -16.58
CA SER A 26 -11.75 7.58 -16.72
C SER A 26 -12.00 8.86 -15.91
N ILE A 27 -11.09 9.26 -15.02
CA ILE A 27 -11.26 10.42 -14.13
C ILE A 27 -10.57 11.62 -14.78
N GLN A 28 -11.24 12.79 -14.76
CA GLN A 28 -10.67 14.04 -15.24
C GLN A 28 -9.34 14.34 -14.52
N GLY A 29 -8.33 14.78 -15.28
CA GLY A 29 -6.99 15.05 -14.74
C GLY A 29 -6.02 13.86 -14.83
N TYR A 30 -6.45 12.71 -15.36
CA TYR A 30 -5.52 11.66 -15.76
C TYR A 30 -4.53 12.18 -16.82
N ASP A 31 -3.23 11.97 -16.57
CA ASP A 31 -2.16 12.20 -17.54
C ASP A 31 -1.40 10.87 -17.77
N PRO A 32 -1.35 10.35 -19.00
CA PRO A 32 -0.61 9.11 -19.29
C PRO A 32 0.89 9.20 -18.97
N LYS A 33 1.48 10.41 -18.92
CA LYS A 33 2.88 10.62 -18.50
C LYS A 33 3.15 10.25 -17.05
N LEU A 34 2.11 10.15 -16.21
CA LEU A 34 2.27 9.68 -14.83
C LEU A 34 2.86 8.26 -14.75
N LYS A 35 2.71 7.47 -15.82
CA LYS A 35 3.33 6.15 -15.94
C LYS A 35 4.86 6.19 -15.89
N ASP A 36 5.47 7.29 -16.31
CA ASP A 36 6.93 7.46 -16.28
C ASP A 36 7.48 7.56 -14.84
N PHE A 37 6.60 7.89 -13.88
CA PHE A 37 6.92 7.94 -12.45
C PHE A 37 6.60 6.63 -11.71
N GLU A 38 6.03 5.63 -12.38
CA GLU A 38 5.70 4.35 -11.76
C GLU A 38 6.98 3.58 -11.38
N LEU A 39 7.06 3.16 -10.12
CA LEU A 39 8.13 2.28 -9.66
C LEU A 39 7.86 0.83 -10.09
N GLY A 40 8.79 0.26 -10.86
CA GLY A 40 8.76 -1.15 -11.25
C GLY A 40 8.99 -2.13 -10.08
N TYR A 41 8.74 -3.41 -10.34
CA TYR A 41 9.04 -4.48 -9.39
C TYR A 41 10.52 -4.90 -9.49
N ASP A 42 11.30 -4.55 -8.47
CA ASP A 42 12.72 -4.91 -8.38
C ASP A 42 13.10 -5.29 -6.94
N VAL A 43 13.34 -6.58 -6.72
CA VAL A 43 13.70 -7.14 -5.41
C VAL A 43 15.10 -6.70 -4.99
N ALA A 44 16.05 -6.61 -5.91
CA ALA A 44 17.43 -6.25 -5.60
C ALA A 44 17.51 -4.77 -5.18
N LYS A 45 16.86 -3.89 -5.93
CA LYS A 45 16.76 -2.46 -5.60
C LYS A 45 16.04 -2.24 -4.28
N ALA A 46 14.96 -2.98 -4.00
CA ALA A 46 14.26 -2.90 -2.72
C ALA A 46 15.15 -3.35 -1.54
N LYS A 47 15.91 -4.44 -1.71
CA LYS A 47 16.88 -4.87 -0.68
C LYS A 47 17.94 -3.81 -0.43
N ALA A 48 18.55 -3.26 -1.49
CA ALA A 48 19.55 -2.21 -1.37
C ALA A 48 19.02 -0.97 -0.63
N GLY A 49 17.82 -0.48 -0.98
CA GLY A 49 17.21 0.66 -0.29
C GLY A 49 16.95 0.39 1.19
N LEU A 50 16.48 -0.81 1.54
CA LEU A 50 16.32 -1.21 2.95
C LEU A 50 17.68 -1.26 3.67
N ASP A 51 18.73 -1.74 3.01
CA ASP A 51 20.09 -1.78 3.58
C ASP A 51 20.67 -0.38 3.82
N GLU A 52 20.44 0.57 2.92
CA GLU A 52 20.83 1.98 3.05
C GLU A 52 20.12 2.67 4.23
N LEU A 53 18.84 2.33 4.44
CA LEU A 53 18.05 2.84 5.56
C LEU A 53 18.35 2.15 6.91
N GLY A 54 19.27 1.17 6.94
CA GLY A 54 19.69 0.50 8.15
C GLY A 54 18.87 -0.73 8.54
N TYR A 55 17.95 -1.20 7.69
CA TYR A 55 17.15 -2.39 7.94
C TYR A 55 17.93 -3.66 7.61
N LYS A 56 18.84 -4.13 8.47
CA LYS A 56 19.76 -5.23 8.13
C LYS A 56 19.10 -6.61 8.23
N ALA A 57 19.42 -7.50 7.28
CA ALA A 57 18.99 -8.89 7.33
C ALA A 57 19.78 -9.69 8.38
N GLY A 58 19.06 -10.48 9.19
CA GLY A 58 19.62 -11.43 10.14
C GLY A 58 19.97 -12.78 9.49
N ALA A 59 20.46 -13.71 10.30
CA ALA A 59 20.84 -15.05 9.85
C ALA A 59 19.65 -15.89 9.36
N ASP A 60 18.44 -15.57 9.80
CA ASP A 60 17.18 -16.16 9.35
C ASP A 60 16.65 -15.54 8.03
N GLY A 61 17.36 -14.56 7.48
CA GLY A 61 16.97 -13.82 6.28
C GLY A 61 15.90 -12.76 6.51
N LEU A 62 15.44 -12.56 7.75
CA LEU A 62 14.49 -11.52 8.12
C LEU A 62 15.23 -10.27 8.60
N ARG A 63 14.70 -9.09 8.29
CA ARG A 63 15.31 -7.80 8.59
C ARG A 63 14.94 -7.34 10.00
N ALA A 64 15.89 -6.66 10.64
CA ALA A 64 15.63 -5.83 11.80
C ALA A 64 15.44 -4.37 11.37
N THR A 65 14.75 -3.59 12.18
CA THR A 65 14.68 -2.13 12.09
C THR A 65 16.03 -1.50 12.46
N PRO A 66 16.27 -0.21 12.15
CA PRO A 66 17.53 0.46 12.50
C PRO A 66 17.84 0.49 14.01
N ASP A 67 16.82 0.39 14.87
CA ASP A 67 16.95 0.26 16.32
C ASP A 67 17.08 -1.20 16.81
N GLY A 68 17.26 -2.15 15.89
CA GLY A 68 17.57 -3.55 16.19
C GLY A 68 16.37 -4.44 16.54
N LYS A 69 15.14 -3.97 16.38
CA LYS A 69 13.93 -4.78 16.62
C LYS A 69 13.57 -5.60 15.38
N PRO A 70 12.89 -6.75 15.51
CA PRO A 70 12.37 -7.47 14.34
C PRO A 70 11.47 -6.58 13.48
N PHE A 71 11.71 -6.51 12.17
CA PHE A 71 10.88 -5.73 11.26
C PHE A 71 9.62 -6.50 10.85
N LYS A 72 8.56 -6.32 11.65
CA LYS A 72 7.29 -7.05 11.53
C LYS A 72 6.09 -6.13 11.31
N PRO A 73 5.99 -5.44 10.16
CA PRO A 73 4.90 -4.52 9.91
C PRO A 73 3.56 -5.28 9.84
N VAL A 74 2.50 -4.65 10.32
CA VAL A 74 1.14 -5.21 10.38
C VAL A 74 0.27 -4.64 9.27
N LEU A 75 -0.18 -5.52 8.37
CA LEU A 75 -1.17 -5.25 7.32
C LEU A 75 -2.58 -5.53 7.83
N TYR A 76 -3.41 -4.49 7.93
CA TYR A 76 -4.84 -4.62 8.14
C TYR A 76 -5.55 -4.87 6.80
N THR A 77 -6.46 -5.82 6.76
CA THR A 77 -7.18 -6.17 5.53
C THR A 77 -8.56 -6.72 5.85
N SER A 78 -9.43 -6.88 4.86
CA SER A 78 -10.74 -7.48 5.11
C SER A 78 -10.70 -9.01 5.03
N THR A 79 -11.72 -9.66 5.61
CA THR A 79 -11.93 -11.12 5.53
C THR A 79 -12.43 -11.61 4.16
N SER A 80 -12.47 -10.75 3.13
CA SER A 80 -12.88 -11.18 1.79
C SER A 80 -11.85 -12.13 1.17
N ASP A 81 -12.30 -13.10 0.37
CA ASP A 81 -11.42 -14.05 -0.32
C ASP A 81 -10.38 -13.32 -1.20
N THR A 82 -10.84 -12.33 -1.97
CA THR A 82 -9.98 -11.48 -2.80
C THR A 82 -8.87 -10.81 -1.99
N HIS A 83 -9.22 -10.12 -0.90
CA HIS A 83 -8.23 -9.44 -0.06
C HIS A 83 -7.31 -10.43 0.66
N GLY A 84 -7.82 -11.59 1.07
CA GLY A 84 -7.01 -12.67 1.63
C GLY A 84 -5.92 -13.14 0.66
N LYS A 85 -6.30 -13.47 -0.58
CA LYS A 85 -5.37 -13.90 -1.63
C LYS A 85 -4.31 -12.84 -1.96
N ILE A 86 -4.73 -11.57 -2.08
CA ILE A 86 -3.79 -10.45 -2.27
C ILE A 86 -2.82 -10.38 -1.08
N SER A 87 -3.32 -10.45 0.15
CA SER A 87 -2.50 -10.32 1.36
C SER A 87 -1.46 -11.45 1.48
N THR A 88 -1.81 -12.69 1.11
CA THR A 88 -0.85 -13.81 1.06
C THR A 88 0.24 -13.59 0.03
N LEU A 89 -0.10 -13.09 -1.17
CA LEU A 89 0.90 -12.73 -2.18
C LEU A 89 1.81 -11.59 -1.69
N LEU A 90 1.25 -10.57 -1.05
CA LEU A 90 2.04 -9.49 -0.44
C LEU A 90 3.00 -10.03 0.61
N GLN A 91 2.54 -10.91 1.49
CA GLN A 91 3.39 -11.53 2.51
C GLN A 91 4.56 -12.29 1.87
N ALA A 92 4.33 -13.04 0.79
CA ALA A 92 5.40 -13.72 0.05
C ALA A 92 6.38 -12.73 -0.60
N GLN A 93 5.88 -11.67 -1.24
CA GLN A 93 6.70 -10.64 -1.88
C GLN A 93 7.54 -9.84 -0.86
N PHE A 94 6.98 -9.52 0.31
CA PHE A 94 7.67 -8.84 1.41
C PHE A 94 8.73 -9.76 2.03
N LYS A 95 8.42 -11.05 2.20
CA LYS A 95 9.40 -12.05 2.65
C LYS A 95 10.60 -12.16 1.70
N ALA A 96 10.39 -12.02 0.39
CA ALA A 96 11.48 -12.05 -0.59
C ALA A 96 12.52 -10.93 -0.39
N VAL A 97 12.13 -9.81 0.24
CA VAL A 97 13.01 -8.71 0.64
C VAL A 97 13.37 -8.74 2.13
N GLY A 98 13.03 -9.82 2.85
CA GLY A 98 13.35 -10.01 4.27
C GLY A 98 12.39 -9.30 5.24
N VAL A 99 11.19 -8.92 4.81
CA VAL A 99 10.19 -8.28 5.69
C VAL A 99 9.15 -9.30 6.15
N ASP A 100 8.95 -9.42 7.46
CA ASP A 100 7.99 -10.35 8.07
C ASP A 100 6.60 -9.69 8.22
N LEU A 101 5.89 -9.56 7.10
CA LEU A 101 4.58 -8.91 7.05
C LEU A 101 3.52 -9.72 7.82
N GLN A 102 2.99 -9.15 8.89
CA GLN A 102 1.91 -9.74 9.70
C GLN A 102 0.56 -9.36 9.11
N ILE A 103 -0.34 -10.33 8.88
CA ILE A 103 -1.68 -10.06 8.33
C ILE A 103 -2.70 -10.08 9.48
N LYS A 104 -3.49 -9.01 9.59
CA LYS A 104 -4.66 -8.95 10.46
C LYS A 104 -5.92 -8.74 9.63
N GLN A 105 -6.73 -9.78 9.52
CA GLN A 105 -8.01 -9.71 8.83
C GLN A 105 -9.11 -9.21 9.77
N LEU A 106 -9.98 -8.34 9.25
CA LEU A 106 -11.11 -7.76 9.95
C LEU A 106 -12.37 -7.87 9.09
N GLU A 107 -13.54 -7.94 9.70
CA GLU A 107 -14.80 -7.69 8.98
C GLU A 107 -14.75 -6.29 8.34
N ALA A 108 -15.40 -6.06 7.20
CA ALA A 108 -15.25 -4.84 6.41
C ALA A 108 -15.61 -3.56 7.19
N GLY A 109 -16.71 -3.57 7.95
CA GLY A 109 -17.07 -2.45 8.82
C GLY A 109 -16.06 -2.21 9.93
N ALA A 110 -15.54 -3.29 10.52
CA ALA A 110 -14.48 -3.22 11.52
C ALA A 110 -13.15 -2.69 10.96
N LEU A 111 -12.76 -3.07 9.74
CA LEU A 111 -11.61 -2.51 9.03
C LEU A 111 -11.75 -1.00 8.83
N LEU A 112 -12.94 -0.56 8.40
CA LEU A 112 -13.22 0.85 8.19
C LEU A 112 -13.21 1.65 9.49
N ALA A 113 -13.59 1.05 10.62
CA ALA A 113 -13.50 1.69 11.94
C ALA A 113 -12.09 1.62 12.55
N ALA A 114 -11.28 0.64 12.17
CA ALA A 114 -9.93 0.43 12.74
C ALA A 114 -8.85 1.25 12.05
N THR A 115 -8.91 1.40 10.73
CA THR A 115 -7.87 2.10 9.95
C THR A 115 -7.65 3.56 10.39
N PRO A 116 -8.66 4.37 10.76
CA PRO A 116 -8.39 5.74 11.20
C PRO A 116 -7.67 5.83 12.56
N LYS A 117 -7.63 4.73 13.35
CA LYS A 117 -6.96 4.68 14.66
C LYS A 117 -5.45 4.54 14.58
N ALA A 118 -4.87 4.39 13.38
CA ALA A 118 -3.42 4.36 13.18
C ALA A 118 -2.65 3.22 13.89
N GLU A 119 -3.32 2.14 14.30
CA GLU A 119 -2.68 0.98 14.97
C GLU A 119 -2.05 -0.03 14.00
N HIS A 120 -1.93 0.31 12.72
CA HIS A 120 -1.48 -0.55 11.64
C HIS A 120 -0.36 0.13 10.86
N ASP A 121 0.54 -0.64 10.27
CA ASP A 121 1.61 -0.11 9.42
C ASP A 121 1.15 -0.01 7.95
N LEU A 122 0.30 -0.94 7.51
CA LEU A 122 -0.28 -0.98 6.18
C LEU A 122 -1.75 -1.35 6.25
N TYR A 123 -2.56 -0.90 5.29
CA TYR A 123 -3.88 -1.46 5.08
C TYR A 123 -4.15 -1.77 3.62
N LEU A 124 -4.93 -2.82 3.37
CA LEU A 124 -5.46 -3.16 2.07
C LEU A 124 -6.98 -2.93 2.09
N ASN A 125 -7.43 -2.00 1.26
CA ASN A 125 -8.85 -1.74 1.06
C ASN A 125 -9.11 -1.28 -0.37
N GLY A 126 -10.32 -1.52 -0.85
CA GLY A 126 -10.82 -0.91 -2.08
C GLY A 126 -11.52 0.41 -1.78
N TYR A 127 -11.45 1.36 -2.71
CA TYR A 127 -12.30 2.54 -2.71
C TYR A 127 -12.94 2.68 -4.09
N SER A 128 -14.07 3.38 -4.15
CA SER A 128 -14.75 3.73 -5.39
C SER A 128 -14.98 5.24 -5.37
N TRP A 129 -14.39 5.94 -6.33
CA TRP A 129 -14.53 7.38 -6.49
C TRP A 129 -14.38 7.74 -7.97
N ASN A 130 -15.05 8.80 -8.41
CA ASN A 130 -15.13 9.18 -9.82
C ASN A 130 -14.82 10.66 -10.08
N GLU A 131 -14.51 11.43 -9.03
CA GLU A 131 -14.20 12.85 -9.10
C GLU A 131 -12.70 13.13 -8.80
N PRO A 132 -12.10 14.17 -9.38
CA PRO A 132 -10.69 14.51 -9.17
C PRO A 132 -10.36 15.01 -7.76
N ASP A 133 -11.37 15.35 -6.96
CA ASP A 133 -11.23 15.78 -5.56
C ASP A 133 -10.82 14.64 -4.59
N MET A 134 -10.61 13.43 -5.11
CA MET A 134 -10.14 12.26 -4.36
C MET A 134 -8.87 12.55 -3.55
N PHE A 135 -7.97 13.40 -4.03
CA PHE A 135 -6.77 13.77 -3.27
C PHE A 135 -7.13 14.62 -2.05
N SER A 136 -8.03 15.59 -2.20
CA SER A 136 -8.56 16.38 -1.09
C SER A 136 -9.28 15.49 -0.08
N LEU A 137 -10.00 14.44 -0.54
CA LEU A 137 -10.69 13.49 0.33
C LEU A 137 -9.72 12.57 1.10
N PHE A 138 -8.72 11.99 0.42
CA PHE A 138 -7.90 10.91 0.99
C PHE A 138 -6.51 11.33 1.47
N LEU A 139 -6.00 12.51 1.08
CA LEU A 139 -4.64 12.96 1.40
C LEU A 139 -4.56 14.35 2.05
N SER A 140 -5.67 15.09 2.18
CA SER A 140 -5.65 16.37 2.91
C SER A 140 -5.25 16.20 4.37
N CYS A 141 -4.46 17.15 4.86
CA CYS A 141 -4.03 17.23 6.26
C CYS A 141 -5.24 17.40 7.20
N ASP A 142 -6.29 18.11 6.77
CA ASP A 142 -7.50 18.37 7.56
C ASP A 142 -8.36 17.10 7.78
N ARG A 143 -8.01 15.99 7.11
CA ARG A 143 -8.77 14.73 7.14
C ARG A 143 -8.01 13.57 7.78
N ILE A 144 -6.86 13.83 8.41
CA ILE A 144 -6.08 12.82 9.13
C ILE A 144 -6.97 12.11 10.16
N ALA A 145 -6.80 10.79 10.28
CA ALA A 145 -7.58 9.94 11.17
C ALA A 145 -9.10 9.98 10.89
N SER A 146 -9.49 10.35 9.66
CA SER A 146 -10.86 10.26 9.16
C SER A 146 -10.88 9.58 7.78
N SER A 147 -10.91 10.37 6.70
CA SER A 147 -10.86 9.87 5.32
C SER A 147 -9.42 9.73 4.83
N ASN A 148 -8.49 10.56 5.33
CA ASN A 148 -7.06 10.32 5.21
C ASN A 148 -6.61 9.33 6.29
N ARG A 149 -6.57 8.07 5.89
CA ARG A 149 -6.26 6.91 6.75
C ARG A 149 -4.79 6.50 6.71
N VAL A 150 -4.02 7.09 5.79
CA VAL A 150 -2.56 6.89 5.65
C VAL A 150 -1.75 7.89 6.49
N LEU A 151 -2.42 8.83 7.16
CA LEU A 151 -1.84 9.81 8.08
C LEU A 151 -0.78 10.71 7.43
N TYR A 152 -0.83 10.81 6.10
CA TYR A 152 0.10 11.61 5.32
C TYR A 152 -0.31 13.08 5.41
N CYS A 153 0.66 13.98 5.62
CA CYS A 153 0.46 15.41 5.48
C CYS A 153 1.71 16.05 4.88
N ASN A 154 1.53 16.76 3.78
CA ASN A 154 2.55 17.54 3.12
C ASN A 154 1.96 18.92 2.78
N PRO A 155 2.54 20.03 3.28
CA PRO A 155 2.02 21.38 3.04
C PRO A 155 1.98 21.79 1.56
N GLU A 156 2.92 21.32 0.74
CA GLU A 156 2.94 21.59 -0.71
C GLU A 156 1.77 20.88 -1.40
N LEU A 157 1.53 19.61 -1.05
CA LEU A 157 0.36 18.89 -1.58
C LEU A 157 -0.95 19.54 -1.11
N GLU A 158 -1.05 19.89 0.18
CA GLU A 158 -2.22 20.56 0.75
C GLU A 158 -2.54 21.86 0.02
N ALA A 159 -1.53 22.64 -0.38
CA ALA A 159 -1.73 23.85 -1.18
C ALA A 159 -2.24 23.57 -2.60
N LEU A 160 -1.91 22.41 -3.19
CA LEU A 160 -2.32 22.03 -4.54
C LEU A 160 -3.75 21.48 -4.62
N ILE A 161 -4.25 20.87 -3.54
CA ILE A 161 -5.53 20.15 -3.50
C ILE A 161 -6.66 20.96 -2.83
N ARG A 162 -6.37 22.19 -2.42
CA ARG A 162 -7.33 23.14 -1.84
C ARG A 162 -8.17 23.85 -2.89
#